data_AF-A0AAV3AHJ2-F1
#
_entry.id   AF-A0AAV3AHJ2-F1
#
_cell.length_a   1.000
_cell.length_b   1.000
_cell.length_c   1.000
_cell.angle_alpha   90.00
_cell.angle_beta   90.00
_cell.angle_gamma   90.00
#
_symmetry.space_group_name_H-M   'P 1'
#
loop_
_entity.id
_entity.type
_entity.pdbx_description
1 polymer ?
#
loop_
_entity_poly.entity_id
_entity_poly.type
_entity_poly.pdbx_seq_one_letter_code
_entity_poly.pdbx_strand_id
1 'polypeptide(L)'
;MEWAHSRLLWLMLGHLAISQFSRIFFRKHHLWFLMCYGIASCWCVLGTKGLATIFLNTFIFYMIAQIKIPLLIWLSSALMLLMLHNETVENIQRGWYDTENEYYLLQFTLTVRCLFYTSFCLEYSGQQGDNHTFPSMLAYVFYYPVFHNGPIIPFNEFSEQMQKQVTENKNIPYVALFADVLRFILWWCLAELMIHLMYMHAVYSHYPVLEEASYWTLGGLALAQVLFFYVKYLVLYGLPALLVQLDGLNSPPLPRCVSSLYSFSGIWRYIYIPMGGSQSGIQRMLLSTALTFIFVCYWHGGHEYLWYWTALNWIGIVTEYGMKKLLTMPPIQKTIDCCLSPRTFRLLHAALASVSTALLILTNLVFLGGEQVGKIYWDRLFVHGWPWVPLVVLSCLFCFAQVGIEWNLFFFPKYKYKFPLCARW
;
A
#
# COMPACT_ATOMS: atom_id res chain seq x y z
N MET A 1 -21.48 12.82 -3.99
CA MET A 1 -20.03 12.53 -3.89
C MET A 1 -19.18 13.79 -3.88
N GLU A 2 -19.48 14.83 -4.67
CA GLU A 2 -18.68 16.08 -4.73
C GLU A 2 -18.48 16.79 -3.38
N TRP A 3 -19.47 16.73 -2.48
CA TRP A 3 -19.43 17.40 -1.17
C TRP A 3 -18.30 16.90 -0.26
N ALA A 4 -18.09 15.58 -0.16
CA ALA A 4 -17.05 15.01 0.69
C ALA A 4 -15.64 15.27 0.13
N HIS A 5 -15.48 15.20 -1.20
CA HIS A 5 -14.21 15.52 -1.87
C HIS A 5 -13.81 16.98 -1.67
N SER A 6 -14.76 17.91 -1.87
CA SER A 6 -14.53 19.34 -1.66
C SER A 6 -14.13 19.63 -0.21
N ARG A 7 -14.88 19.08 0.76
CA ARG A 7 -14.62 19.33 2.18
C ARG A 7 -13.29 18.77 2.66
N LEU A 8 -12.92 17.55 2.25
CA LEU A 8 -11.61 16.97 2.58
C LEU A 8 -10.46 17.77 1.97
N LEU A 9 -10.60 18.23 0.73
CA LEU A 9 -9.59 19.07 0.09
C LEU A 9 -9.43 20.42 0.81
N TRP A 10 -10.53 21.06 1.22
CA TRP A 10 -10.47 22.29 2.02
C TRP A 10 -9.78 22.09 3.37
N LEU A 11 -10.01 20.95 4.04
CA LEU A 11 -9.33 20.64 5.30
C LEU A 11 -7.84 20.34 5.09
N MET A 12 -7.47 19.72 3.97
CA MET A 12 -6.06 19.53 3.60
C MET A 12 -5.36 20.88 3.35
N LEU A 13 -6.04 21.82 2.68
CA LEU A 13 -5.54 23.19 2.52
C LEU A 13 -5.49 23.97 3.84
N GLY A 14 -6.47 23.77 4.72
CA GLY A 14 -6.47 24.37 6.06
C GLY A 14 -5.34 23.83 6.94
N HIS A 15 -5.02 22.53 6.83
CA HIS A 15 -3.84 21.95 7.47
C HIS A 15 -2.58 22.66 6.99
N LEU A 16 -2.41 22.85 5.68
CA LEU A 16 -1.27 23.55 5.12
C LEU A 16 -1.15 24.98 5.70
N ALA A 17 -2.26 25.73 5.75
CA ALA A 17 -2.26 27.08 6.28
C ALA A 17 -1.83 27.11 7.76
N ILE A 18 -2.39 26.23 8.59
CA ILE A 18 -2.07 26.16 10.03
C ILE A 18 -0.66 25.64 10.27
N SER A 19 -0.19 24.70 9.45
CA SER A 19 1.17 24.19 9.51
C SER A 19 2.18 25.31 9.23
N GLN A 20 2.03 26.04 8.13
CA GLN A 20 2.94 27.14 7.78
C GLN A 20 2.88 28.26 8.83
N PHE A 21 1.67 28.63 9.28
CA PHE A 21 1.48 29.63 10.33
C PHE A 21 2.18 29.22 11.64
N SER A 22 1.88 28.03 12.16
CA SER A 22 2.45 27.56 13.43
C SER A 22 3.96 27.33 13.35
N ARG A 23 4.48 26.94 12.19
CA ARG A 23 5.92 26.80 11.95
C ARG A 23 6.66 28.14 12.00
N ILE A 24 6.07 29.21 11.46
CA ILE A 24 6.66 30.56 11.45
C ILE A 24 6.58 31.21 12.84
N PHE A 25 5.40 31.17 13.47
CA PHE A 25 5.13 31.95 14.70
C PHE A 25 5.31 31.15 15.99
N PHE A 26 5.08 29.83 15.97
CA PHE A 26 4.98 28.99 17.18
C PHE A 26 5.75 27.67 17.06
N ARG A 27 6.99 27.72 16.55
CA ARG A 27 7.78 26.52 16.20
C ARG A 27 7.89 25.47 17.32
N LYS A 28 8.04 25.89 18.58
CA LYS A 28 8.10 24.98 19.74
C LYS A 28 6.79 24.23 19.99
N HIS A 29 5.65 24.81 19.61
CA HIS A 29 4.31 24.25 19.80
C HIS A 29 3.69 23.73 18.50
N HIS A 30 4.45 23.70 17.40
CA HIS A 30 3.97 23.32 16.07
C HIS A 30 3.19 21.99 16.08
N LEU A 31 3.75 20.96 16.71
CA LEU A 31 3.10 19.65 16.84
C LEU A 31 1.71 19.72 17.49
N TRP A 32 1.54 20.57 18.51
CA TRP A 32 0.26 20.74 19.21
C TRP A 32 -0.77 21.45 18.35
N PHE A 33 -0.36 22.44 17.55
CA PHE A 33 -1.25 23.07 16.57
C PHE A 33 -1.74 22.06 15.53
N LEU A 34 -0.85 21.21 15.02
CA LEU A 34 -1.22 20.16 14.07
C LEU A 34 -2.18 19.14 14.69
N MET A 35 -1.93 18.72 15.94
CA MET A 35 -2.82 17.82 16.68
C MET A 35 -4.21 18.43 16.88
N CYS A 36 -4.28 19.67 17.38
CA CYS A 36 -5.54 20.37 17.59
C CYS A 36 -6.32 20.54 16.28
N TYR A 37 -5.62 20.85 15.18
CA TYR A 37 -6.24 20.94 13.87
C TYR A 37 -6.77 19.59 13.38
N GLY A 38 -6.02 18.51 13.57
CA GLY A 38 -6.45 17.15 13.22
C GLY A 38 -7.70 16.71 14.00
N ILE A 39 -7.75 17.00 15.31
CA ILE A 39 -8.92 16.74 16.15
C ILE A 39 -10.13 17.55 15.67
N ALA A 40 -9.95 18.85 15.39
CA ALA A 40 -11.02 19.70 14.88
C ALA A 40 -11.52 19.23 13.51
N SER A 41 -10.61 18.87 12.60
CA SER A 41 -10.93 18.37 11.26
C SER A 41 -11.66 17.03 11.33
N CYS A 42 -11.23 16.13 12.22
CA CYS A 42 -11.92 14.88 12.50
C CYS A 42 -13.35 15.14 13.01
N TRP A 43 -13.53 16.09 13.94
CA TRP A 43 -14.86 16.46 14.43
C TRP A 43 -15.74 17.02 13.32
N CYS A 44 -15.18 17.90 12.46
CA CYS A 44 -15.93 18.47 11.34
C CYS A 44 -16.44 17.40 10.37
N VAL A 45 -15.66 16.36 10.11
CA VAL A 45 -15.96 15.34 9.08
C VAL A 45 -16.72 14.14 9.63
N LEU A 46 -16.34 13.64 10.80
CA LEU A 46 -16.86 12.40 11.39
C LEU A 46 -17.81 12.65 12.58
N GLY A 47 -18.05 13.91 12.93
CA GLY A 47 -18.91 14.29 14.04
C GLY A 47 -18.38 13.87 15.41
N THR A 48 -19.23 14.01 16.43
CA THR A 48 -18.90 13.69 17.82
C THR A 48 -18.71 12.19 18.05
N LYS A 49 -19.57 11.36 17.45
CA LYS A 49 -19.53 9.90 17.62
C LYS A 49 -18.26 9.31 17.01
N GLY A 50 -17.92 9.66 15.77
CA GLY A 50 -16.68 9.20 15.12
C GLY A 50 -15.42 9.66 15.86
N LEU A 51 -15.37 10.93 16.28
CA LEU A 51 -14.26 11.44 17.09
C LEU A 51 -14.13 10.68 18.42
N ALA A 52 -15.23 10.44 19.12
CA ALA A 52 -15.24 9.69 20.38
C ALA A 52 -14.74 8.25 20.19
N THR A 53 -15.12 7.57 19.10
CA THR A 53 -14.61 6.24 18.75
C THR A 53 -13.09 6.25 18.55
N ILE A 54 -12.55 7.24 17.84
CA ILE A 54 -11.10 7.34 17.60
C ILE A 54 -10.35 7.61 18.90
N PHE A 55 -10.85 8.50 19.76
CA PHE A 55 -10.28 8.72 21.10
C PHE A 55 -10.32 7.47 21.97
N LEU A 56 -11.45 6.77 21.99
CA LEU A 56 -11.61 5.54 22.75
C LEU A 56 -10.60 4.48 22.30
N ASN A 57 -10.49 4.25 20.99
CA ASN A 57 -9.51 3.32 20.44
C ASN A 57 -8.08 3.76 20.78
N THR A 58 -7.76 5.05 20.63
CA THR A 58 -6.43 5.58 20.98
C THR A 58 -6.10 5.31 22.45
N PHE A 59 -7.05 5.55 23.36
CA PHE A 59 -6.89 5.27 24.78
C PHE A 59 -6.68 3.78 25.06
N ILE A 60 -7.51 2.91 24.50
CA ILE A 60 -7.39 1.45 24.65
C ILE A 60 -6.01 0.97 24.18
N PHE A 61 -5.58 1.38 22.98
CA PHE A 61 -4.28 0.99 22.45
C PHE A 61 -3.11 1.57 23.24
N TYR A 62 -3.24 2.80 23.79
CA TYR A 62 -2.24 3.35 24.71
C TYR A 62 -2.09 2.49 25.97
N MET A 63 -3.20 2.05 26.56
CA MET A 63 -3.18 1.15 27.73
C MET A 63 -2.56 -0.20 27.39
N ILE A 64 -2.88 -0.76 26.22
CA ILE A 64 -2.25 -2.00 25.73
C ILE A 64 -0.74 -1.81 25.53
N ALA A 65 -0.30 -0.65 25.02
CA ALA A 65 1.11 -0.33 24.84
C ALA A 65 1.89 -0.40 26.17
N GLN A 66 1.27 -0.01 27.29
CA GLN A 66 1.90 -0.07 28.62
C GLN A 66 2.24 -1.50 29.05
N ILE A 67 1.52 -2.50 28.54
CA ILE A 67 1.75 -3.92 28.86
C ILE A 67 3.00 -4.47 28.16
N LYS A 68 3.43 -3.83 27.06
CA LYS A 68 4.65 -4.17 26.29
C LYS A 68 4.72 -5.61 25.76
N ILE A 69 3.57 -6.22 25.46
CA ILE A 69 3.49 -7.57 24.88
C ILE A 69 3.09 -7.47 23.40
N PRO A 70 4.01 -7.74 22.44
CA PRO A 70 3.72 -7.66 21.00
C PRO A 70 2.55 -8.52 20.54
N LEU A 71 2.39 -9.73 21.11
CA LEU A 71 1.28 -10.62 20.77
C LEU A 71 -0.08 -10.00 21.10
N LEU A 72 -0.20 -9.35 22.27
CA LEU A 72 -1.43 -8.69 22.69
C LEU A 72 -1.77 -7.51 21.76
N ILE A 73 -0.76 -6.79 21.29
CA ILE A 73 -0.92 -5.68 20.33
C ILE A 73 -1.49 -6.20 19.00
N TRP A 74 -0.92 -7.27 18.46
CA TRP A 74 -1.41 -7.89 17.23
C TRP A 74 -2.83 -8.45 17.39
N LEU A 75 -3.13 -9.15 18.50
CA LEU A 75 -4.46 -9.65 18.79
C LEU A 75 -5.49 -8.53 18.93
N SER A 76 -5.12 -7.42 19.57
CA SER A 76 -6.01 -6.26 19.74
C SER A 76 -6.26 -5.55 18.41
N SER A 77 -5.24 -5.46 17.55
CA SER A 77 -5.36 -4.93 16.19
C SER A 77 -6.29 -5.79 15.34
N ALA A 78 -6.11 -7.12 15.37
CA ALA A 78 -6.98 -8.06 14.67
C ALA A 78 -8.42 -7.99 15.21
N LEU A 79 -8.61 -7.92 16.54
CA LEU A 79 -9.92 -7.79 17.16
C LEU A 79 -10.62 -6.49 16.73
N MET A 80 -9.91 -5.37 16.70
CA MET A 80 -10.46 -4.10 16.20
C MET A 80 -10.94 -4.24 14.75
N LEU A 81 -10.13 -4.83 13.86
CA LEU A 81 -10.53 -5.06 12.48
C LEU A 81 -11.75 -6.00 12.38
N LEU A 82 -11.79 -7.09 13.17
CA LEU A 82 -12.94 -7.99 13.20
C LEU A 82 -14.21 -7.30 13.70
N MET A 83 -14.09 -6.43 14.70
CA MET A 83 -15.22 -5.63 15.21
C MET A 83 -15.75 -4.65 14.16
N LEU A 84 -14.90 -4.07 13.32
CA LEU A 84 -15.33 -3.18 12.23
C LEU A 84 -16.17 -3.90 11.16
N HIS A 85 -16.00 -5.22 11.01
CA HIS A 85 -16.74 -6.05 10.05
C HIS A 85 -17.85 -6.88 10.71
N ASN A 86 -18.16 -6.62 11.98
CA ASN A 86 -19.28 -7.27 12.64
C ASN A 86 -20.58 -6.55 12.26
N GLU A 87 -21.57 -7.30 11.77
CA GLU A 87 -22.86 -6.75 11.31
C GLU A 87 -23.55 -5.85 12.35
N THR A 88 -23.48 -6.19 13.64
CA THR A 88 -24.09 -5.38 14.71
C THR A 88 -23.39 -4.04 14.83
N VAL A 89 -22.06 -4.04 14.84
CA VAL A 89 -21.25 -2.82 14.96
C VAL A 89 -21.38 -1.96 13.71
N GLU A 90 -21.34 -2.58 12.52
CA GLU A 90 -21.58 -1.92 11.24
C GLU A 90 -22.95 -1.22 11.24
N ASN A 91 -24.03 -1.91 11.60
CA ASN A 91 -25.37 -1.32 11.60
C ASN A 91 -25.50 -0.16 12.59
N ILE A 92 -24.88 -0.25 13.77
CA ILE A 92 -24.87 0.84 14.75
C ILE A 92 -24.10 2.05 14.20
N GLN A 93 -22.90 1.84 13.64
CA GLN A 93 -22.06 2.91 13.10
C GLN A 93 -22.68 3.54 11.86
N ARG A 94 -23.30 2.74 10.99
CA ARG A 94 -24.04 3.20 9.82
C ARG A 94 -25.21 4.10 10.23
N GLY A 95 -25.93 3.72 11.29
CA GLY A 95 -27.01 4.53 11.88
C GLY A 95 -26.55 5.84 12.55
N TRP A 96 -25.25 6.17 12.56
CA TRP A 96 -24.76 7.47 13.05
C TRP A 96 -24.78 8.56 12.00
N TYR A 97 -24.84 8.19 10.72
CA TYR A 97 -24.66 9.11 9.60
C TYR A 97 -25.88 9.08 8.67
N ASP A 98 -26.15 10.21 8.02
CA ASP A 98 -27.25 10.33 7.07
C ASP A 98 -26.88 9.72 5.71
N THR A 99 -25.59 9.65 5.40
CA THR A 99 -25.10 9.15 4.12
C THR A 99 -24.12 7.99 4.25
N GLU A 100 -24.20 7.04 3.32
CA GLU A 100 -23.26 5.92 3.20
C GLU A 100 -21.80 6.37 3.10
N ASN A 101 -21.55 7.49 2.41
CA ASN A 101 -20.19 7.99 2.22
C ASN A 101 -19.51 8.40 3.53
N GLU A 102 -20.26 8.97 4.47
CA GLU A 102 -19.73 9.37 5.78
C GLU A 102 -19.42 8.15 6.64
N TYR A 103 -20.29 7.14 6.60
CA TYR A 103 -20.03 5.83 7.22
C TYR A 103 -18.77 5.18 6.64
N TYR A 104 -18.65 5.09 5.30
CA TYR A 104 -17.46 4.53 4.66
C TYR A 104 -16.20 5.33 4.97
N LEU A 105 -16.29 6.65 5.12
CA LEU A 105 -15.17 7.47 5.53
C LEU A 105 -14.75 7.17 6.98
N LEU A 106 -15.70 6.96 7.90
CA LEU A 106 -15.39 6.49 9.26
C LEU A 106 -14.69 5.12 9.21
N GLN A 107 -15.28 4.14 8.53
CA GLN A 107 -14.73 2.79 8.42
C GLN A 107 -13.31 2.82 7.87
N PHE A 108 -13.09 3.54 6.77
CA PHE A 108 -11.77 3.69 6.16
C PHE A 108 -10.77 4.34 7.14
N THR A 109 -11.20 5.40 7.83
CA THR A 109 -10.36 6.08 8.83
C THR A 109 -9.97 5.15 9.96
N LEU A 110 -10.92 4.39 10.52
CA LEU A 110 -10.65 3.44 11.62
C LEU A 110 -9.69 2.33 11.18
N THR A 111 -9.87 1.80 9.96
CA THR A 111 -8.99 0.79 9.37
C THR A 111 -7.56 1.31 9.17
N VAL A 112 -7.38 2.54 8.68
CA VAL A 112 -6.05 3.16 8.57
C VAL A 112 -5.47 3.46 9.95
N ARG A 113 -6.25 4.02 10.88
CA ARG A 113 -5.81 4.33 12.25
C ARG A 113 -5.39 3.08 13.02
N CYS A 114 -6.00 1.92 12.73
CA CYS A 114 -5.56 0.64 13.30
C CYS A 114 -4.05 0.42 13.08
N LEU A 115 -3.53 0.70 11.88
CA LEU A 115 -2.09 0.53 11.58
C LEU A 115 -1.21 1.51 12.36
N PHE A 116 -1.69 2.74 12.56
CA PHE A 116 -0.99 3.75 13.37
C PHE A 116 -0.98 3.33 14.84
N TYR A 117 -2.09 2.82 15.38
CA TYR A 117 -2.11 2.27 16.75
C TYR A 117 -1.13 1.11 16.90
N THR A 118 -1.14 0.15 15.97
CA THR A 118 -0.22 -1.00 15.98
C THR A 118 1.24 -0.53 15.92
N SER A 119 1.58 0.42 15.03
CA SER A 119 2.93 0.98 14.90
C SER A 119 3.39 1.63 16.20
N PHE A 120 2.59 2.53 16.79
CA PHE A 120 2.91 3.16 18.07
C PHE A 120 3.15 2.12 19.17
N CYS A 121 2.24 1.16 19.34
CA CYS A 121 2.32 0.16 20.40
C CYS A 121 3.56 -0.75 20.27
N LEU A 122 3.87 -1.21 19.05
CA LEU A 122 5.04 -2.07 18.80
C LEU A 122 6.34 -1.32 19.06
N GLU A 123 6.44 -0.08 18.61
CA GLU A 123 7.64 0.75 18.77
C GLU A 123 7.83 1.16 20.24
N TYR A 124 6.75 1.51 20.94
CA TYR A 124 6.76 1.77 22.39
C TYR A 124 7.21 0.54 23.21
N SER A 125 6.83 -0.67 22.77
CA SER A 125 7.24 -1.92 23.43
C SER A 125 8.72 -2.24 23.19
N GLY A 126 9.28 -1.85 22.05
CA GLY A 126 10.65 -2.15 21.64
C GLY A 126 11.71 -1.19 22.21
N GLN A 127 11.32 -0.02 22.70
CA GLN A 127 12.25 0.97 23.23
C GLN A 127 12.58 0.76 24.72
N GLN A 128 13.87 0.88 25.04
CA GLN A 128 14.36 1.00 26.41
C GLN A 128 14.68 2.48 26.69
N GLY A 129 13.75 3.21 27.32
CA GLY A 129 14.09 4.46 28.02
C GLY A 129 13.47 5.77 27.54
N ASP A 130 12.71 5.81 26.44
CA ASP A 130 11.97 7.03 26.05
C ASP A 130 10.53 7.04 26.60
N ASN A 131 10.21 8.09 27.36
CA ASN A 131 8.87 8.32 27.93
C ASN A 131 7.96 8.96 26.87
N HIS A 132 7.54 8.20 25.86
CA HIS A 132 6.48 8.65 24.97
C HIS A 132 5.16 8.77 25.74
N THR A 133 4.52 9.93 25.65
CA THR A 133 3.32 10.24 26.42
C THR A 133 2.05 10.04 25.60
N PHE A 134 0.90 9.89 26.26
CA PHE A 134 -0.40 9.82 25.57
C PHE A 134 -0.65 11.00 24.61
N PRO A 135 -0.34 12.26 24.96
CA PRO A 135 -0.37 13.38 24.01
C PRO A 135 0.48 13.18 22.74
N SER A 136 1.64 12.51 22.84
CA SER A 136 2.47 12.18 21.67
C SER A 136 1.76 11.19 20.74
N MET A 137 1.06 10.20 21.31
CA MET A 137 0.22 9.28 20.55
C MET A 137 -0.94 10.01 19.86
N LEU A 138 -1.60 10.95 20.56
CA LEU A 138 -2.66 11.77 19.96
C LEU A 138 -2.15 12.60 18.79
N ALA A 139 -1.00 13.27 18.93
CA ALA A 139 -0.41 14.05 17.86
C ALA A 139 -0.07 13.19 16.62
N TYR A 140 0.39 11.96 16.83
CA TYR A 140 0.64 11.00 15.77
C TYR A 140 -0.64 10.47 15.10
N VAL A 141 -1.62 10.07 15.91
CA VAL A 141 -2.90 9.52 15.42
C VAL A 141 -3.71 10.57 14.66
N PHE A 142 -3.72 11.81 15.14
CA PHE A 142 -4.48 12.92 14.54
C PHE A 142 -3.65 13.75 13.55
N TYR A 143 -2.49 13.28 13.11
CA TYR A 143 -1.76 13.97 12.05
C TYR A 143 -2.56 13.95 10.74
N TYR A 144 -3.16 15.08 10.39
CA TYR A 144 -4.24 15.17 9.40
C TYR A 144 -3.87 14.71 7.97
N PRO A 145 -2.68 15.04 7.41
CA PRO A 145 -2.34 14.73 6.03
C PRO A 145 -2.47 13.25 5.66
N VAL A 146 -2.18 12.37 6.61
CA VAL A 146 -2.26 10.90 6.43
C VAL A 146 -3.40 10.28 7.22
N PHE A 147 -4.32 11.09 7.77
CA PHE A 147 -5.34 10.66 8.74
C PHE A 147 -6.36 9.70 8.14
N HIS A 148 -7.02 10.15 7.07
CA HIS A 148 -7.99 9.35 6.33
C HIS A 148 -7.25 8.40 5.40
N ASN A 149 -6.40 8.91 4.52
CA ASN A 149 -5.67 8.20 3.48
C ASN A 149 -4.22 8.67 3.48
N GLY A 150 -3.28 7.81 3.11
CA GLY A 150 -1.89 8.22 2.88
C GLY A 150 -0.90 7.10 3.11
N PRO A 151 0.38 7.34 2.79
CA PRO A 151 1.44 6.42 3.15
C PRO A 151 1.57 6.34 4.67
N ILE A 152 1.79 5.12 5.19
CA ILE A 152 1.98 4.89 6.62
C ILE A 152 3.39 5.36 7.00
N ILE A 153 3.47 6.20 8.03
CA ILE A 153 4.72 6.68 8.60
C ILE A 153 4.87 6.01 9.97
N PRO A 154 5.92 5.21 10.24
CA PRO A 154 6.18 4.63 11.54
C PRO A 154 6.30 5.71 12.64
N PHE A 155 5.98 5.36 13.88
CA PHE A 155 5.90 6.35 14.95
C PHE A 155 7.25 6.99 15.29
N ASN A 156 8.31 6.20 15.42
CA ASN A 156 9.66 6.68 15.72
C ASN A 156 10.16 7.59 14.61
N GLU A 157 9.94 7.20 13.35
CA GLU A 157 10.29 8.03 12.21
C GLU A 157 9.54 9.37 12.24
N PHE A 158 8.23 9.36 12.50
CA PHE A 158 7.43 10.57 12.65
C PHE A 158 7.94 11.45 13.81
N SER A 159 8.14 10.87 14.99
CA SER A 159 8.54 11.57 16.21
C SER A 159 9.93 12.19 16.07
N GLU A 160 10.91 11.43 15.55
CA GLU A 160 12.25 11.93 15.30
C GLU A 160 12.27 13.08 14.29
N GLN A 161 11.50 12.95 13.19
CA GLN A 161 11.45 13.99 12.18
C GLN A 161 10.79 15.26 12.73
N MET A 162 9.70 15.13 13.48
CA MET A 162 9.04 16.26 14.15
C MET A 162 9.96 16.96 15.15
N GLN A 163 10.72 16.20 15.95
CA GLN A 163 11.66 16.79 16.89
C GLN A 163 12.81 17.51 16.17
N LYS A 164 13.36 16.92 15.11
CA LYS A 164 14.41 17.53 14.27
C LYS A 164 13.93 18.83 13.63
N GLN A 165 12.66 18.96 13.28
CA GLN A 165 12.12 20.22 12.76
C GLN A 165 12.09 21.35 13.78
N VAL A 166 11.90 21.04 15.06
CA VAL A 166 11.94 22.07 16.12
C VAL A 166 13.35 22.64 16.25
N THR A 167 14.39 21.82 16.06
CA THR A 167 15.80 22.22 16.20
C THR A 167 16.37 22.80 14.89
N GLU A 168 16.11 22.20 13.74
CA GLU A 168 16.71 22.53 12.45
C GLU A 168 15.73 23.24 11.50
N ASN A 169 16.10 24.43 11.00
CA ASN A 169 15.29 25.09 9.98
C ASN A 169 15.67 24.51 8.60
N LYS A 170 14.97 23.46 8.18
CA LYS A 170 15.15 22.93 6.83
C LYS A 170 14.52 23.89 5.81
N ASN A 171 15.37 24.44 4.95
CA ASN A 171 14.91 25.12 3.75
C ASN A 171 14.22 24.08 2.85
N ILE A 172 12.95 24.33 2.54
CA ILE A 172 12.22 23.49 1.59
C ILE A 172 12.79 23.78 0.19
N PRO A 173 13.22 22.76 -0.58
CA PRO A 173 13.70 22.96 -1.94
C PRO A 173 12.50 23.30 -2.85
N TYR A 174 12.17 24.59 -2.97
CA TYR A 174 11.01 25.08 -3.72
C TYR A 174 10.95 24.59 -5.17
N VAL A 175 12.09 24.41 -5.84
CA VAL A 175 12.15 23.89 -7.21
C VAL A 175 11.70 22.42 -7.29
N ALA A 176 12.18 21.59 -6.36
CA ALA A 176 11.78 20.17 -6.30
C ALA A 176 10.31 20.05 -5.92
N LEU A 177 9.86 20.84 -4.93
CA LEU A 177 8.45 20.90 -4.54
C LEU A 177 7.55 21.33 -5.69
N PHE A 178 7.92 22.35 -6.46
CA PHE A 178 7.16 22.79 -7.63
C PHE A 178 7.06 21.68 -8.68
N ALA A 179 8.15 20.97 -8.94
CA ALA A 179 8.15 19.82 -9.84
C ALA A 179 7.23 18.68 -9.34
N ASP A 180 7.20 18.43 -8.03
CA ASP A 180 6.33 17.41 -7.43
C ASP A 180 4.85 17.82 -7.45
N VAL A 181 4.54 19.11 -7.24
CA VAL A 181 3.17 19.65 -7.41
C VAL A 181 2.72 19.53 -8.87
N LEU A 182 3.57 19.92 -9.83
CA LEU A 182 3.26 19.77 -11.24
C LEU A 182 3.04 18.30 -11.61
N ARG A 183 3.90 17.40 -11.12
CA ARG A 183 3.75 15.95 -11.30
C ARG A 183 2.42 15.45 -10.72
N PHE A 184 2.03 15.89 -9.53
CA PHE A 184 0.75 15.54 -8.93
C PHE A 184 -0.44 16.01 -9.78
N ILE A 185 -0.43 17.26 -10.26
CA ILE A 185 -1.48 17.79 -11.13
C ILE A 185 -1.59 16.97 -12.42
N LEU A 186 -0.46 16.60 -13.03
CA LEU A 186 -0.46 15.76 -14.23
C LEU A 186 -1.09 14.39 -13.96
N TRP A 187 -0.75 13.74 -12.83
CA TRP A 187 -1.36 12.46 -12.45
C TRP A 187 -2.85 12.60 -12.11
N TRP A 188 -3.24 13.70 -11.47
CA TRP A 188 -4.65 14.02 -11.20
C TRP A 188 -5.43 14.14 -12.51
N CYS A 189 -4.95 14.96 -13.46
CA CYS A 189 -5.58 15.12 -14.76
C CYS A 189 -5.68 13.79 -15.52
N LEU A 190 -4.63 12.96 -15.46
CA LEU A 190 -4.66 11.63 -16.07
C LEU A 190 -5.69 10.72 -15.39
N ALA A 191 -5.77 10.72 -14.05
CA ALA A 191 -6.75 9.92 -13.31
C ALA A 191 -8.18 10.32 -13.69
N GLU A 192 -8.48 11.61 -13.72
CA GLU A 192 -9.77 12.15 -14.16
C GLU A 192 -10.08 11.73 -15.59
N LEU A 193 -9.12 11.88 -16.51
CA LEU A 193 -9.29 11.46 -17.91
C LEU A 193 -9.61 9.96 -18.01
N MET A 194 -8.89 9.11 -17.27
CA MET A 194 -9.12 7.66 -17.24
C MET A 194 -10.50 7.30 -16.70
N ILE A 195 -10.96 7.98 -15.64
CA ILE A 195 -12.31 7.78 -15.07
C ILE A 195 -13.38 8.08 -16.11
N HIS A 196 -13.24 9.20 -16.84
CA HIS A 196 -14.23 9.65 -17.82
C HIS A 196 -14.23 8.84 -19.12
N LEU A 197 -13.09 8.27 -19.53
CA LEU A 197 -12.97 7.58 -20.82
C LEU A 197 -13.07 6.06 -20.74
N MET A 198 -12.63 5.44 -19.64
CA MET A 198 -12.41 3.98 -19.62
C MET A 198 -13.57 3.20 -19.03
N TYR A 199 -14.49 3.85 -18.30
CA TYR A 199 -15.69 3.24 -17.73
C TYR A 199 -15.44 1.91 -16.98
N MET A 200 -14.29 1.79 -16.31
CA MET A 200 -13.80 0.53 -15.75
C MET A 200 -14.79 -0.14 -14.79
N HIS A 201 -15.49 0.65 -13.98
CA HIS A 201 -16.47 0.12 -13.05
C HIS A 201 -17.68 -0.48 -13.76
N ALA A 202 -18.17 0.16 -14.84
CA ALA A 202 -19.26 -0.37 -15.65
C ALA A 202 -18.88 -1.68 -16.35
N VAL A 203 -17.62 -1.79 -16.80
CA VAL A 203 -17.08 -3.02 -17.41
C VAL A 203 -17.06 -4.17 -16.39
N TYR A 204 -16.69 -3.91 -15.13
CA TYR A 204 -16.72 -4.94 -14.08
C TYR A 204 -18.13 -5.34 -13.66
N SER A 205 -19.10 -4.43 -13.72
CA SER A 205 -20.49 -4.74 -13.37
C SER A 205 -21.23 -5.55 -14.45
N HIS A 206 -20.71 -5.61 -15.68
CA HIS A 206 -21.35 -6.31 -16.80
C HIS A 206 -20.42 -7.36 -17.45
N TYR A 207 -20.45 -8.57 -16.90
CA TYR A 207 -19.61 -9.70 -17.33
C TYR A 207 -19.68 -10.06 -18.82
N PRO A 208 -20.84 -10.01 -19.52
CA PRO A 208 -20.91 -10.34 -20.94
C PRO A 208 -19.94 -9.50 -21.79
N VAL A 209 -19.68 -8.25 -21.40
CA VAL A 209 -18.72 -7.38 -22.08
C VAL A 209 -17.31 -7.98 -22.07
N LEU A 210 -16.90 -8.59 -20.95
CA LEU A 210 -15.60 -9.25 -20.82
C LEU A 210 -15.57 -10.60 -21.53
N GLU A 211 -16.67 -11.34 -21.51
CA GLU A 211 -16.79 -12.66 -22.15
C GLU A 211 -16.77 -12.56 -23.68
N GLU A 212 -17.40 -11.52 -24.25
CA GLU A 212 -17.49 -11.29 -25.68
C GLU A 212 -16.29 -10.50 -26.25
N ALA A 213 -15.57 -9.74 -25.41
CA ALA A 213 -14.43 -8.94 -25.83
C ALA A 213 -13.34 -9.79 -26.51
N SER A 214 -12.81 -9.31 -27.64
CA SER A 214 -11.71 -9.97 -28.33
C SER A 214 -10.49 -10.20 -27.41
N TYR A 215 -9.67 -11.22 -27.66
CA TYR A 215 -8.49 -11.49 -26.82
C TYR A 215 -7.54 -10.29 -26.70
N TRP A 216 -7.38 -9.51 -27.78
CA TRP A 216 -6.59 -8.28 -27.79
C TRP A 216 -7.21 -7.21 -26.89
N THR A 217 -8.51 -6.98 -27.03
CA THR A 217 -9.26 -6.04 -26.17
C THR A 217 -9.14 -6.46 -24.71
N LEU A 218 -9.30 -7.75 -24.42
CA LEU A 218 -9.26 -8.29 -23.07
C LEU A 218 -7.87 -8.12 -22.44
N GLY A 219 -6.79 -8.45 -23.17
CA GLY A 219 -5.43 -8.20 -22.70
C GLY A 219 -5.14 -6.71 -22.46
N GLY A 220 -5.64 -5.84 -23.34
CA GLY A 220 -5.56 -4.39 -23.17
C GLY A 220 -6.31 -3.89 -21.94
N LEU A 221 -7.56 -4.35 -21.73
CA LEU A 221 -8.37 -4.02 -20.56
C LEU A 221 -7.71 -4.46 -19.26
N ALA A 222 -7.14 -5.67 -19.21
CA ALA A 222 -6.40 -6.17 -18.06
C ALA A 222 -5.26 -5.22 -17.65
N LEU A 223 -4.40 -4.82 -18.62
CA LEU A 223 -3.31 -3.88 -18.36
C LEU A 223 -3.83 -2.50 -17.95
N ALA A 224 -4.83 -2.00 -18.68
CA ALA A 224 -5.40 -0.69 -18.48
C ALA A 224 -6.04 -0.54 -17.09
N GLN A 225 -6.64 -1.61 -16.58
CA GLN A 225 -7.24 -1.68 -15.24
C GLN A 225 -6.19 -1.61 -14.13
N VAL A 226 -5.11 -2.39 -14.23
CA VAL A 226 -4.05 -2.34 -13.21
C VAL A 226 -3.25 -1.03 -13.29
N LEU A 227 -3.10 -0.44 -14.48
CA LEU A 227 -2.53 0.90 -14.65
C LEU A 227 -3.42 1.99 -14.04
N PHE A 228 -4.74 1.89 -14.21
CA PHE A 228 -5.68 2.81 -13.56
C PHE A 228 -5.56 2.73 -12.04
N PHE A 229 -5.49 1.51 -11.49
CA PHE A 229 -5.27 1.29 -10.08
C PHE A 229 -3.98 1.94 -9.60
N TYR A 230 -2.89 1.82 -10.35
CA TYR A 230 -1.63 2.50 -10.06
C TYR A 230 -1.78 4.03 -10.00
N VAL A 231 -2.35 4.64 -11.04
CA VAL A 231 -2.54 6.10 -11.14
C VAL A 231 -3.45 6.61 -10.01
N LYS A 232 -4.52 5.87 -9.68
CA LYS A 232 -5.40 6.17 -8.55
C LYS A 232 -4.62 6.31 -7.24
N TYR A 233 -3.70 5.40 -6.95
CA TYR A 233 -2.90 5.45 -5.72
C TYR A 233 -1.81 6.53 -5.76
N LEU A 234 -1.26 6.86 -6.93
CA LEU A 234 -0.38 8.03 -7.07
C LEU A 234 -1.08 9.32 -6.67
N VAL A 235 -2.36 9.47 -7.02
CA VAL A 235 -3.17 10.62 -6.64
C VAL A 235 -3.53 10.57 -5.15
N LEU A 236 -4.04 9.42 -4.67
CA LEU A 236 -4.47 9.26 -3.27
C LEU A 236 -3.32 9.46 -2.27
N TYR A 237 -2.11 9.01 -2.60
CA TYR A 237 -0.93 9.18 -1.73
C TYR A 237 -0.11 10.42 -2.08
N GLY A 238 -0.24 10.95 -3.30
CA GLY A 238 0.52 12.10 -3.77
C GLY A 238 0.20 13.38 -3.00
N LEU A 239 -1.08 13.70 -2.79
CA LEU A 239 -1.46 14.90 -2.04
C LEU A 239 -1.03 14.84 -0.57
N PRO A 240 -1.33 13.76 0.19
CA PRO A 240 -0.74 13.55 1.52
C PRO A 240 0.78 13.68 1.53
N ALA A 241 1.47 13.04 0.60
CA ALA A 241 2.93 13.08 0.54
C ALA A 241 3.48 14.49 0.33
N LEU A 242 2.85 15.31 -0.52
CA LEU A 242 3.20 16.71 -0.72
C LEU A 242 3.01 17.53 0.56
N LEU A 243 1.91 17.33 1.28
CA LEU A 243 1.65 18.03 2.55
C LEU A 243 2.66 17.64 3.64
N VAL A 244 3.00 16.35 3.73
CA VAL A 244 4.05 15.84 4.62
C VAL A 244 5.40 16.52 4.30
N GLN A 245 5.75 16.67 3.03
CA GLN A 245 6.96 17.38 2.61
C GLN A 245 6.92 18.88 2.90
N LEU A 246 5.75 19.52 2.74
CA LEU A 246 5.52 20.93 3.07
C LEU A 246 5.63 21.21 4.57
N ASP A 247 5.24 20.24 5.39
CA ASP A 247 5.48 20.28 6.83
C ASP A 247 6.98 20.13 7.13
N GLY A 248 7.79 19.68 6.16
CA GLY A 248 9.25 19.51 6.26
C GLY A 248 9.67 18.09 6.63
N LEU A 249 8.75 17.13 6.55
CA LEU A 249 8.98 15.71 6.83
C LEU A 249 9.36 14.99 5.54
N ASN A 250 10.10 13.91 5.65
CA ASN A 250 10.33 12.99 4.55
C ASN A 250 9.11 12.09 4.42
N SER A 251 8.40 12.20 3.29
CA SER A 251 7.29 11.29 2.99
C SER A 251 7.81 9.93 2.52
N PRO A 252 7.14 8.81 2.88
CA PRO A 252 7.45 7.51 2.32
C PRO A 252 7.33 7.51 0.78
N PRO A 253 8.09 6.65 0.09
CA PRO A 253 8.09 6.62 -1.37
C PRO A 253 6.71 6.24 -1.91
N LEU A 254 6.29 6.93 -2.97
CA LEU A 254 5.08 6.59 -3.71
C LEU A 254 5.19 5.20 -4.37
N PRO A 255 4.05 4.56 -4.72
CA PRO A 255 4.04 3.27 -5.38
C PRO A 255 4.90 3.24 -6.65
N ARG A 256 5.56 2.10 -6.88
CA ARG A 256 6.30 1.86 -8.14
C ARG A 256 5.33 1.55 -9.28
N CYS A 257 5.74 1.85 -10.50
CA CYS A 257 4.95 1.57 -11.70
C CYS A 257 4.72 0.07 -11.85
N VAL A 258 3.45 -0.32 -12.02
CA VAL A 258 3.04 -1.73 -12.21
C VAL A 258 3.77 -2.38 -13.38
N SER A 259 3.97 -1.67 -14.48
CA SER A 259 4.69 -2.19 -15.66
C SER A 259 6.18 -2.46 -15.41
N SER A 260 6.75 -1.93 -14.33
CA SER A 260 8.13 -2.19 -13.92
C SER A 260 8.26 -3.29 -12.85
N LEU A 261 7.13 -3.76 -12.30
CA LEU A 261 7.09 -4.77 -11.26
C LEU A 261 6.99 -6.15 -11.89
N TYR A 262 7.99 -6.98 -11.64
CA TYR A 262 8.11 -8.31 -12.25
C TYR A 262 8.27 -9.44 -11.21
N SER A 263 8.11 -9.12 -9.91
CA SER A 263 8.23 -10.06 -8.80
C SER A 263 7.18 -9.78 -7.71
N PHE A 264 6.63 -10.85 -7.11
CA PHE A 264 5.73 -10.74 -5.96
C PHE A 264 6.48 -10.17 -4.74
N SER A 265 7.70 -10.63 -4.50
CA SER A 265 8.56 -10.14 -3.41
C SER A 265 8.83 -8.64 -3.53
N GLY A 266 8.93 -8.10 -4.75
CA GLY A 266 9.15 -6.68 -5.00
C GLY A 266 7.98 -5.79 -4.56
N ILE A 267 6.76 -6.32 -4.58
CA ILE A 267 5.53 -5.62 -4.17
C ILE A 267 5.32 -5.69 -2.66
N TRP A 268 5.55 -6.87 -2.08
CA TRP A 268 5.21 -7.16 -0.69
C TRP A 268 6.37 -6.95 0.30
N ARG A 269 7.51 -6.42 -0.17
CA ARG A 269 8.76 -6.27 0.60
C ARG A 269 8.58 -5.58 1.95
N TYR A 270 7.80 -4.51 1.99
CA TYR A 270 7.62 -3.67 3.19
C TYR A 270 6.74 -4.31 4.27
N ILE A 271 5.99 -5.35 3.91
CA ILE A 271 5.09 -6.07 4.80
C ILE A 271 5.79 -7.31 5.41
N TYR A 272 6.74 -7.90 4.68
CA TYR A 272 7.44 -9.14 5.06
C TYR A 272 8.54 -8.98 6.14
N ILE A 273 9.25 -7.85 6.14
CA ILE A 273 10.46 -7.64 6.95
C ILE A 273 10.18 -7.57 8.47
N PRO A 274 9.14 -6.87 8.96
CA PRO A 274 8.92 -6.70 10.40
C PRO A 274 8.56 -7.98 11.17
N MET A 275 8.05 -9.02 10.49
CA MET A 275 7.54 -10.24 11.13
C MET A 275 8.54 -11.42 11.18
N GLY A 276 9.84 -11.12 11.05
CA GLY A 276 10.93 -12.09 11.30
C GLY A 276 11.68 -12.58 10.05
N GLY A 277 11.25 -12.16 8.85
CA GLY A 277 11.94 -12.41 7.59
C GLY A 277 12.40 -13.87 7.37
N SER A 278 13.47 -14.04 6.58
CA SER A 278 14.07 -15.35 6.27
C SER A 278 15.00 -15.89 7.37
N GLN A 279 15.14 -15.19 8.50
CA GLN A 279 16.19 -15.49 9.49
C GLN A 279 15.83 -16.64 10.45
N SER A 280 14.60 -17.16 10.39
CA SER A 280 14.06 -18.02 11.44
C SER A 280 13.53 -19.40 10.97
N GLY A 281 14.02 -19.87 9.81
CA GLY A 281 13.67 -21.18 9.23
C GLY A 281 12.47 -21.13 8.27
N ILE A 282 12.39 -22.11 7.35
CA ILE A 282 11.37 -22.13 6.27
C ILE A 282 9.94 -22.14 6.84
N GLN A 283 9.69 -22.99 7.85
CA GLN A 283 8.36 -23.16 8.43
C GLN A 283 7.87 -21.87 9.11
N ARG A 284 8.74 -21.21 9.87
CA ARG A 284 8.41 -19.95 10.54
C ARG A 284 8.22 -18.82 9.56
N MET A 285 8.99 -18.79 8.47
CA MET A 285 8.80 -17.84 7.38
C MET A 285 7.43 -18.04 6.70
N LEU A 286 7.06 -19.28 6.37
CA LEU A 286 5.77 -19.61 5.77
C LEU A 286 4.61 -19.21 6.70
N LEU A 287 4.70 -19.54 7.98
CA LEU A 287 3.68 -19.15 8.96
C LEU A 287 3.58 -17.62 9.11
N SER A 288 4.72 -16.94 9.24
CA SER A 288 4.77 -15.48 9.39
C SER A 288 4.17 -14.76 8.18
N THR A 289 4.55 -15.19 6.97
CA THR A 289 3.96 -14.64 5.74
C THR A 289 2.46 -14.92 5.66
N ALA A 290 2.01 -16.13 5.95
CA ALA A 290 0.59 -16.48 5.95
C ALA A 290 -0.22 -15.61 6.92
N LEU A 291 0.23 -15.47 8.17
CA LEU A 291 -0.42 -14.62 9.18
C LEU A 291 -0.49 -13.16 8.74
N THR A 292 0.57 -12.67 8.08
CA THR A 292 0.62 -11.30 7.58
C THR A 292 -0.40 -11.08 6.46
N PHE A 293 -0.51 -12.03 5.53
CA PHE A 293 -1.50 -11.99 4.45
C PHE A 293 -2.94 -12.10 4.98
N ILE A 294 -3.18 -12.94 5.99
CA ILE A 294 -4.48 -13.02 6.66
C ILE A 294 -4.84 -11.67 7.29
N PHE A 295 -3.90 -11.02 7.99
CA PHE A 295 -4.12 -9.69 8.56
C PHE A 295 -4.47 -8.66 7.47
N VAL A 296 -3.74 -8.66 6.35
CA VAL A 296 -4.01 -7.78 5.20
C VAL A 296 -5.39 -8.07 4.59
N CYS A 297 -5.82 -9.33 4.49
CA CYS A 297 -7.15 -9.71 4.01
C CYS A 297 -8.26 -9.08 4.86
N TYR A 298 -8.16 -9.21 6.19
CA TYR A 298 -9.12 -8.60 7.12
C TYR A 298 -9.05 -7.08 7.12
N TRP A 299 -7.86 -6.50 6.96
CA TRP A 299 -7.71 -5.06 6.82
C TRP A 299 -8.46 -4.52 5.60
N HIS A 300 -8.55 -5.30 4.52
CA HIS A 300 -9.27 -4.93 3.29
C HIS A 300 -10.78 -5.19 3.30
N GLY A 301 -11.34 -5.89 4.30
CA GLY A 301 -12.78 -6.19 4.34
C GLY A 301 -13.14 -7.65 4.60
N GLY A 302 -12.21 -8.59 4.39
CA GLY A 302 -12.46 -10.01 4.60
C GLY A 302 -13.50 -10.67 3.67
N HIS A 303 -13.95 -9.99 2.61
CA HIS A 303 -14.85 -10.55 1.59
C HIS A 303 -14.24 -11.77 0.87
N GLU A 304 -15.08 -12.64 0.30
CA GLU A 304 -14.64 -13.90 -0.34
C GLU A 304 -13.56 -13.70 -1.42
N TYR A 305 -13.73 -12.70 -2.30
CA TYR A 305 -12.74 -12.39 -3.33
C TYR A 305 -11.38 -11.94 -2.77
N LEU A 306 -11.35 -11.34 -1.58
CA LEU A 306 -10.11 -10.93 -0.91
C LEU A 306 -9.34 -12.13 -0.37
N TRP A 307 -10.03 -13.19 0.04
CA TRP A 307 -9.40 -14.46 0.40
C TRP A 307 -8.69 -15.10 -0.78
N TYR A 308 -9.35 -15.14 -1.95
CA TYR A 308 -8.71 -15.63 -3.18
C TYR A 308 -7.51 -14.76 -3.56
N TRP A 309 -7.64 -13.44 -3.56
CA TRP A 309 -6.53 -12.52 -3.85
C TRP A 309 -5.35 -12.74 -2.89
N THR A 310 -5.63 -12.85 -1.60
CA THR A 310 -4.63 -13.06 -0.54
C THR A 310 -3.90 -14.39 -0.74
N ALA A 311 -4.65 -15.48 -0.96
CA ALA A 311 -4.10 -16.80 -1.19
C ALA A 311 -3.22 -16.84 -2.45
N LEU A 312 -3.68 -16.26 -3.56
CA LEU A 312 -2.92 -16.22 -4.81
C LEU A 312 -1.62 -15.42 -4.67
N ASN A 313 -1.64 -14.28 -3.97
CA ASN A 313 -0.42 -13.51 -3.70
C ASN A 313 0.55 -14.24 -2.77
N TRP A 314 0.03 -14.89 -1.72
CA TRP A 314 0.84 -15.69 -0.81
C TRP A 314 1.51 -16.87 -1.53
N ILE A 315 0.75 -17.62 -2.33
CA ILE A 315 1.28 -18.68 -3.19
C ILE A 315 2.35 -18.12 -4.13
N GLY A 316 2.10 -16.98 -4.77
CA GLY A 316 3.07 -16.31 -5.64
C GLY A 316 4.40 -16.02 -4.94
N ILE A 317 4.39 -15.52 -3.71
CA ILE A 317 5.60 -15.29 -2.90
C ILE A 317 6.29 -16.60 -2.53
N VAL A 318 5.53 -17.62 -2.09
CA VAL A 318 6.08 -18.92 -1.72
C VAL A 318 6.76 -19.59 -2.92
N THR A 319 6.12 -19.54 -4.09
CA THR A 319 6.67 -20.05 -5.35
C THR A 319 7.91 -19.26 -5.74
N GLU A 320 7.90 -17.92 -5.69
CA GLU A 320 9.06 -17.11 -6.02
C GLU A 320 10.24 -17.40 -5.07
N TYR A 321 9.99 -17.52 -3.77
CA TYR A 321 10.99 -17.90 -2.78
C TYR A 321 11.54 -19.31 -3.03
N GLY A 322 10.66 -20.28 -3.30
CA GLY A 322 11.05 -21.65 -3.64
C GLY A 322 11.92 -21.72 -4.89
N MET A 323 11.55 -20.99 -5.94
CA MET A 323 12.31 -20.87 -7.18
C MET A 323 13.67 -20.20 -6.95
N LYS A 324 13.74 -19.10 -6.18
CA LYS A 324 15.02 -18.48 -5.79
C LYS A 324 15.92 -19.47 -5.07
N LYS A 325 15.36 -20.18 -4.08
CA LYS A 325 16.11 -21.17 -3.31
C LYS A 325 16.65 -22.29 -4.20
N LEU A 326 15.82 -22.83 -5.09
CA LEU A 326 16.20 -23.85 -6.07
C LEU A 326 17.35 -23.36 -6.98
N LEU A 327 17.23 -22.15 -7.54
CA LEU A 327 18.25 -21.56 -8.42
C LEU A 327 19.57 -21.26 -7.69
N THR A 328 19.54 -21.04 -6.38
CA THR A 328 20.74 -20.84 -5.55
C THR A 328 21.35 -22.13 -4.98
N MET A 329 20.76 -23.30 -5.25
CA MET A 329 21.35 -24.56 -4.78
C MET A 329 22.69 -24.81 -5.50
N PRO A 330 23.79 -25.16 -4.78
CA PRO A 330 25.12 -25.30 -5.37
C PRO A 330 25.21 -26.13 -6.67
N PRO A 331 24.57 -27.31 -6.80
CA PRO A 331 24.65 -28.08 -8.04
C PRO A 331 23.93 -27.39 -9.21
N ILE A 332 22.80 -26.72 -8.94
CA ILE A 332 21.99 -26.02 -9.94
C ILE A 332 22.70 -24.74 -10.37
N GLN A 333 23.19 -23.96 -9.39
CA GLN A 333 23.96 -22.75 -9.66
C GLN A 333 25.22 -23.06 -10.47
N LYS A 334 25.97 -24.12 -10.12
CA LYS A 334 27.15 -24.53 -10.91
C LYS A 334 26.78 -24.92 -12.34
N THR A 335 25.65 -25.60 -12.52
CA THR A 335 25.15 -25.96 -13.86
C THR A 335 24.76 -24.73 -14.66
N ILE A 336 24.07 -23.77 -14.03
CA ILE A 336 23.70 -22.48 -14.64
C ILE A 336 24.95 -21.71 -15.05
N ASP A 337 25.93 -21.58 -14.14
CA ASP A 337 27.16 -20.82 -14.38
C ASP A 337 28.03 -21.46 -15.49
N CYS A 338 28.02 -22.80 -15.61
CA CYS A 338 28.73 -23.51 -16.67
C CYS A 338 28.01 -23.50 -18.03
N CYS A 339 26.67 -23.57 -18.05
CA CYS A 339 25.89 -23.77 -19.27
C CYS A 339 25.27 -22.50 -19.85
N LEU A 340 25.03 -21.46 -19.04
CA LEU A 340 24.30 -20.26 -19.44
C LEU A 340 25.19 -19.02 -19.38
N SER A 341 25.28 -18.30 -20.50
CA SER A 341 25.88 -16.96 -20.49
C SER A 341 25.06 -16.02 -19.59
N PRO A 342 25.67 -14.97 -19.00
CA PRO A 342 24.93 -13.97 -18.23
C PRO A 342 23.77 -13.34 -19.01
N ARG A 343 23.89 -13.23 -20.33
CA ARG A 343 22.82 -12.72 -21.20
C ARG A 343 21.67 -13.73 -21.31
N THR A 344 21.97 -15.00 -21.56
CA THR A 344 20.96 -16.07 -21.67
C THR A 344 20.22 -16.24 -20.35
N PHE A 345 20.92 -16.14 -19.22
CA PHE A 345 20.28 -16.18 -17.91
C PHE A 345 19.35 -14.98 -17.68
N ARG A 346 19.72 -13.75 -18.10
CA ARG A 346 18.81 -12.59 -18.02
C ARG A 346 17.54 -12.81 -18.83
N LEU A 347 17.64 -13.38 -20.03
CA LEU A 347 16.47 -13.72 -20.84
C LEU A 347 15.61 -14.79 -20.14
N LEU A 348 16.22 -15.84 -19.58
CA LEU A 348 15.49 -16.84 -18.81
C LEU A 348 14.79 -16.23 -17.59
N HIS A 349 15.46 -15.32 -16.87
CA HIS A 349 14.89 -14.60 -15.74
C HIS A 349 13.70 -13.74 -16.17
N ALA A 350 13.82 -13.00 -17.27
CA ALA A 350 12.72 -12.21 -17.82
C ALA A 350 11.53 -13.08 -18.27
N ALA A 351 11.78 -14.28 -18.80
CA ALA A 351 10.73 -15.24 -19.17
C ALA A 351 10.00 -15.81 -17.93
N LEU A 352 10.71 -16.13 -16.86
CA LEU A 352 10.08 -16.52 -15.59
C LEU A 352 9.32 -15.34 -14.95
N ALA A 353 9.89 -14.15 -15.05
CA ALA A 353 9.31 -12.94 -14.51
C ALA A 353 8.06 -12.49 -15.29
N SER A 354 7.95 -12.78 -16.60
CA SER A 354 6.74 -12.51 -17.37
C SER A 354 5.56 -13.36 -16.89
N VAL A 355 5.79 -14.63 -16.55
CA VAL A 355 4.80 -15.50 -15.91
C VAL A 355 4.40 -14.93 -14.55
N SER A 356 5.37 -14.52 -13.73
CA SER A 356 5.08 -13.88 -12.43
C SER A 356 4.26 -12.60 -12.60
N THR A 357 4.57 -11.79 -13.61
CA THR A 357 3.86 -10.54 -13.91
C THR A 357 2.43 -10.81 -14.38
N ALA A 358 2.23 -11.83 -15.21
CA ALA A 358 0.92 -12.25 -15.67
C ALA A 358 0.01 -12.67 -14.49
N LEU A 359 0.55 -13.52 -13.59
CA LEU A 359 -0.17 -13.95 -12.40
C LEU A 359 -0.46 -12.78 -11.47
N LEU A 360 0.49 -11.86 -11.28
CA LEU A 360 0.29 -10.67 -10.47
C LEU A 360 -0.78 -9.73 -11.04
N ILE A 361 -0.82 -9.53 -12.36
CA ILE A 361 -1.90 -8.78 -13.02
C ILE A 361 -3.23 -9.47 -12.72
N LEU A 362 -3.30 -10.79 -12.92
CA LEU A 362 -4.52 -11.57 -12.67
C LEU A 362 -4.98 -11.48 -11.20
N THR A 363 -4.06 -11.58 -10.23
CA THR A 363 -4.43 -11.43 -8.81
C THR A 363 -4.99 -10.03 -8.54
N ASN A 364 -4.36 -8.98 -9.08
CA ASN A 364 -4.88 -7.62 -8.94
C ASN A 364 -6.25 -7.45 -9.62
N LEU A 365 -6.52 -8.14 -10.72
CA LEU A 365 -7.86 -8.13 -11.34
C LEU A 365 -8.92 -8.79 -10.44
N VAL A 366 -8.58 -9.85 -9.72
CA VAL A 366 -9.45 -10.44 -8.68
C VAL A 366 -9.72 -9.43 -7.56
N PHE A 367 -8.69 -8.69 -7.13
CA PHE A 367 -8.85 -7.63 -6.11
C PHE A 367 -9.75 -6.49 -6.56
N LEU A 368 -9.66 -6.09 -7.84
CA LEU A 368 -10.38 -4.93 -8.39
C LEU A 368 -11.80 -5.24 -8.86
N GLY A 369 -11.99 -6.38 -9.52
CA GLY A 369 -13.25 -6.76 -10.16
C GLY A 369 -13.96 -7.94 -9.50
N GLY A 370 -13.39 -8.54 -8.46
CA GLY A 370 -13.94 -9.72 -7.81
C GLY A 370 -13.55 -11.05 -8.49
N GLU A 371 -13.99 -12.15 -7.88
CA GLU A 371 -13.63 -13.51 -8.31
C GLU A 371 -14.10 -13.81 -9.74
N GLN A 372 -15.34 -13.43 -10.09
CA GLN A 372 -15.93 -13.72 -11.39
C GLN A 372 -15.18 -13.03 -12.54
N VAL A 373 -14.80 -11.76 -12.35
CA VAL A 373 -13.97 -11.03 -13.32
C VAL A 373 -12.62 -11.71 -13.51
N GLY A 374 -11.95 -12.05 -12.41
CA GLY A 374 -10.66 -12.75 -12.46
C GLY A 374 -10.75 -14.10 -13.18
N LYS A 375 -11.83 -14.86 -12.94
CA LYS A 375 -12.11 -16.12 -13.61
C LYS A 375 -12.31 -15.94 -15.12
N ILE A 376 -13.09 -14.94 -15.56
CA ILE A 376 -13.29 -14.66 -16.99
C ILE A 376 -11.95 -14.37 -17.67
N TYR A 377 -11.09 -13.53 -17.06
CA TYR A 377 -9.76 -13.26 -17.60
C TYR A 377 -8.90 -14.52 -17.68
N TRP A 378 -8.91 -15.37 -16.65
CA TRP A 378 -8.17 -16.63 -16.63
C TRP A 378 -8.66 -17.57 -17.74
N ASP A 379 -9.96 -17.85 -17.77
CA ASP A 379 -10.57 -18.80 -18.70
C ASP A 379 -10.36 -18.34 -20.16
N ARG A 380 -10.58 -17.06 -20.46
CA ARG A 380 -10.42 -16.53 -21.81
C ARG A 380 -8.94 -16.49 -22.26
N LEU A 381 -8.04 -15.94 -21.43
CA LEU A 381 -6.66 -15.69 -21.85
C LEU A 381 -5.76 -16.91 -21.74
N PHE A 382 -5.96 -17.76 -20.72
CA PHE A 382 -5.04 -18.86 -20.41
C PHE A 382 -5.59 -20.25 -20.76
N VAL A 383 -6.91 -20.44 -20.74
CA VAL A 383 -7.55 -21.74 -21.03
C VAL A 383 -8.05 -21.81 -22.48
N HIS A 384 -9.01 -20.98 -22.86
CA HIS A 384 -9.64 -20.99 -24.19
C HIS A 384 -8.69 -20.49 -25.29
N GLY A 385 -7.87 -19.48 -24.99
CA GLY A 385 -6.90 -18.93 -25.93
C GLY A 385 -5.62 -19.76 -26.07
N TRP A 386 -5.50 -20.90 -25.36
CA TRP A 386 -4.29 -21.72 -25.36
C TRP A 386 -3.98 -22.32 -26.75
N PRO A 387 -2.71 -22.38 -27.17
CA PRO A 387 -1.51 -21.81 -26.55
C PRO A 387 -1.17 -20.39 -27.03
N TRP A 388 -1.80 -19.93 -28.12
CA TRP A 388 -1.35 -18.75 -28.86
C TRP A 388 -1.58 -17.45 -28.11
N VAL A 389 -2.74 -17.27 -27.47
CA VAL A 389 -3.03 -16.06 -26.68
C VAL A 389 -2.11 -15.96 -25.46
N PRO A 390 -1.92 -17.01 -24.63
CA PRO A 390 -0.93 -16.98 -23.55
C PRO A 390 0.48 -16.65 -24.04
N LEU A 391 0.91 -17.21 -25.17
CA LEU A 391 2.24 -16.93 -25.72
C LEU A 391 2.40 -15.45 -26.10
N VAL A 392 1.38 -14.84 -26.72
CA VAL A 392 1.38 -13.40 -27.03
C VAL A 392 1.41 -12.57 -25.76
N VAL A 393 0.56 -12.87 -24.77
CA VAL A 393 0.51 -12.18 -23.48
C VAL A 393 1.86 -12.26 -22.77
N LEU A 394 2.43 -13.45 -22.65
CA LEU A 394 3.73 -13.66 -22.01
C LEU A 394 4.88 -13.01 -22.78
N SER A 395 4.80 -12.92 -24.10
CA SER A 395 5.79 -12.21 -24.93
C SER A 395 5.74 -10.70 -24.70
N CYS A 396 4.55 -10.10 -24.60
CA CYS A 396 4.40 -8.70 -24.26
C CYS A 396 4.91 -8.41 -22.83
N LEU A 397 4.55 -9.25 -21.87
CA LEU A 397 4.98 -9.12 -20.48
C LEU A 397 6.47 -9.42 -20.30
N PHE A 398 7.06 -10.24 -21.16
CA PHE A 398 8.51 -10.44 -21.22
C PHE A 398 9.23 -9.12 -21.55
N CYS A 399 8.73 -8.35 -22.52
CA CYS A 399 9.31 -7.04 -22.82
C CYS A 399 9.22 -6.10 -21.59
N PHE A 400 8.11 -6.12 -20.86
CA PHE A 400 7.94 -5.31 -19.65
C PHE A 400 8.90 -5.74 -18.53
N ALA A 401 8.96 -7.05 -18.25
CA ALA A 401 9.89 -7.61 -17.28
C ALA A 401 11.35 -7.28 -17.63
N GLN A 402 11.73 -7.42 -18.90
CA GLN A 402 13.08 -7.11 -19.37
C GLN A 402 13.44 -5.64 -19.13
N VAL A 403 12.53 -4.71 -19.44
CA VAL A 403 12.74 -3.27 -19.16
C VAL A 403 12.87 -3.03 -17.66
N GLY A 404 12.00 -3.63 -16.83
CA GLY A 404 12.06 -3.52 -15.38
C GLY A 404 13.37 -4.04 -14.77
N ILE A 405 13.87 -5.18 -15.27
CA ILE A 405 15.14 -5.77 -14.84
C ILE A 405 16.32 -4.86 -15.19
N GLU A 406 16.40 -4.38 -16.44
CA GLU A 406 17.48 -3.49 -16.88
C GLU A 406 17.41 -2.13 -16.16
N TRP A 407 16.22 -1.61 -15.89
CA TRP A 407 16.03 -0.39 -15.10
C TRP A 407 16.57 -0.55 -13.66
N ASN A 408 16.28 -1.66 -12.99
CA ASN A 408 16.84 -1.95 -11.67
C ASN A 408 18.36 -2.06 -11.70
N LEU A 409 18.93 -2.64 -12.75
CA LEU A 409 20.38 -2.75 -12.93
C LEU A 409 21.06 -1.40 -13.16
N PHE A 410 20.39 -0.46 -13.84
CA PHE A 410 20.90 0.89 -14.06
C PHE A 410 21.09 1.65 -12.75
N PHE A 411 20.09 1.61 -11.85
CA PHE A 411 20.16 2.28 -10.55
C PHE A 411 21.03 1.54 -9.53
N PHE A 412 21.18 0.22 -9.68
CA PHE A 412 21.96 -0.61 -8.76
C PHE A 412 23.06 -1.40 -9.50
N PRO A 413 24.09 -0.72 -10.07
CA PRO A 413 25.10 -1.35 -10.91
C PRO A 413 25.96 -2.38 -10.15
N LYS A 414 26.00 -2.31 -8.81
CA LYS A 414 26.68 -3.28 -7.94
C LYS A 414 26.14 -4.72 -8.08
N TYR A 415 24.94 -4.90 -8.62
CA TYR A 415 24.30 -6.20 -8.83
C TYR A 415 24.39 -6.70 -10.27
N LYS A 416 24.98 -5.91 -11.17
CA LYS A 416 25.16 -6.25 -12.59
C LYS A 416 25.93 -7.56 -12.81
N TYR A 417 26.73 -7.98 -11.83
CA TYR A 417 27.58 -9.18 -11.85
C TYR A 417 27.37 -10.12 -10.66
N LYS A 418 26.39 -9.87 -9.78
CA LYS A 418 26.15 -10.71 -8.59
C LYS A 418 24.86 -11.50 -8.73
N PHE A 419 25.02 -12.82 -8.68
CA PHE A 419 23.94 -13.79 -8.67
C PHE A 419 23.47 -14.08 -7.24
N PRO A 420 22.15 -14.31 -6.99
CA PRO A 420 21.02 -13.97 -7.86
C PRO A 420 20.77 -12.45 -7.90
N LEU A 421 20.14 -11.97 -8.98
CA LEU A 421 19.73 -10.57 -9.19
C LEU A 421 18.77 -10.02 -8.11
N CYS A 422 18.38 -10.83 -7.13
CA CYS A 422 17.62 -10.45 -5.94
C CYS A 422 18.12 -11.16 -4.66
N ALA A 423 19.44 -11.29 -4.44
CA ALA A 423 19.98 -12.05 -3.30
C ALA A 423 19.83 -11.38 -1.93
N ARG A 424 19.76 -10.06 -1.85
CA ARG A 424 19.55 -9.32 -0.59
C ARG A 424 18.91 -7.97 -0.90
N TRP A 425 17.59 -7.92 -0.83
CA TRP A 425 16.82 -6.69 -0.67
C TRP A 425 15.65 -6.94 0.27
#